data_AF-A0A525WNL2-F1
#
_entry.id   AF-A0A525WNL2-F1
#
_cell.length_a   1.000
_cell.length_b   1.000
_cell.length_c   1.000
_cell.angle_alpha   90.00
_cell.angle_beta   90.00
_cell.angle_gamma   90.00
#
_symmetry.space_group_name_H-M   'P 1'
#
loop_
_entity.id
_entity.type
_entity.pdbx_description
1 polymer ?
#
loop_
_entity_poly.entity_id
_entity_poly.type
_entity_poly.pdbx_seq_one_letter_code
_entity_poly.pdbx_strand_id
1 'polypeptide(L)'
;MLTMKCLDCQQDLVEIPTNHGPGLDVCSSGHGLWLDAGEVNFFVEDYTALKRALGSTGGVAVRAETLCPQCGNHMESETVSDTSFLSCDSCRGWWLPHGSLTRLNEAYRGAAVPIQIDETELYTQAATRHGAGRETSRKQPRLNKTGANRQSLWFWTLFFGLALVIGGLIFVAGIGKTTSSSQWIRPPDQALLYLIAGSIGGFGLLIYGWTIHRRKRWIENIPTSTIRSLALGLVEISGRAQPEEGLLSAPFSGLPCVFYSYTVEERLGSEQPARWETLATGTSEQPFVVNDATGQVRVMPQGAELILPDEHTSRSNWLGDLPPTTIAGLHQLGISTERWMGNHALRCRESFILPDEQVYVLGTAHEQHGAKKPVENSSGLYIGSSQDHAFIISDRSEKELLSRLQWQMAALGVGGLTLATTCLTLIFTYYVTTAS
;
A
#
# COMPACT_ATOMS: atom_id res chain seq x y z
N MET A 1 14.08 1.76 -7.25
CA MET A 1 14.00 0.69 -6.25
C MET A 1 15.24 -0.16 -6.41
N LEU A 2 15.94 -0.47 -5.32
CA LEU A 2 17.06 -1.41 -5.36
C LEU A 2 16.44 -2.80 -5.46
N THR A 3 16.72 -3.51 -6.55
CA THR A 3 16.31 -4.89 -6.74
C THR A 3 17.27 -5.80 -5.96
N MET A 4 16.73 -6.74 -5.19
CA MET A 4 17.54 -7.71 -4.47
C MET A 4 18.33 -8.57 -5.46
N LYS A 5 19.61 -8.81 -5.15
CA LYS A 5 20.52 -9.57 -6.00
C LYS A 5 20.75 -10.96 -5.41
N CYS A 6 20.79 -11.97 -6.28
CA CYS A 6 21.21 -13.31 -5.90
C CYS A 6 22.67 -13.29 -5.41
N LEU A 7 22.92 -13.95 -4.28
CA LEU A 7 24.24 -14.02 -3.65
C LEU A 7 25.28 -14.72 -4.55
N ASP A 8 24.86 -15.73 -5.31
CA ASP A 8 25.75 -16.56 -6.13
C ASP A 8 26.00 -16.00 -7.54
N CYS A 9 24.95 -15.53 -8.22
CA CYS A 9 25.06 -15.08 -9.62
C CYS A 9 24.90 -13.57 -9.84
N GLN A 10 24.58 -12.80 -8.79
CA GLN A 10 24.43 -11.34 -8.82
C GLN A 10 23.36 -10.84 -9.83
N GLN A 11 22.48 -11.73 -10.31
CA GLN A 11 21.30 -11.36 -11.08
C GLN A 11 20.20 -10.85 -10.16
N ASP A 12 19.29 -10.06 -10.71
CA ASP A 12 18.08 -9.64 -10.00
C ASP A 12 17.23 -10.87 -9.64
N LEU A 13 16.80 -10.94 -8.38
CA LEU A 13 15.78 -11.89 -7.98
C LEU A 13 14.45 -11.53 -8.65
N VAL A 14 13.69 -12.55 -9.00
CA VAL A 14 12.39 -12.43 -9.65
C VAL A 14 11.35 -12.90 -8.65
N GLU A 15 10.43 -12.01 -8.30
CA GLU A 15 9.30 -12.36 -7.45
C GLU A 15 8.34 -13.30 -8.20
N ILE A 16 8.08 -14.46 -7.62
CA ILE A 16 7.17 -15.50 -8.13
C ILE A 16 5.99 -15.64 -7.16
N PRO A 17 4.75 -15.35 -7.59
CA PRO A 17 3.58 -15.54 -6.76
C PRO A 17 3.41 -17.03 -6.47
N THR A 18 3.09 -17.37 -5.22
CA THR A 18 2.73 -18.74 -4.84
C THR A 18 1.20 -18.85 -4.75
N ASN A 19 0.66 -20.06 -4.92
CA ASN A 19 -0.81 -20.26 -4.94
C ASN A 19 -1.47 -20.05 -3.56
N HIS A 20 -0.71 -20.19 -2.46
CA HIS A 20 -1.22 -20.22 -1.09
C HIS A 20 -0.32 -19.49 -0.08
N GLY A 21 0.43 -18.46 -0.51
CA GLY A 21 1.34 -17.72 0.37
C GLY A 21 1.93 -16.46 -0.29
N PRO A 22 2.88 -15.79 0.37
CA PRO A 22 3.53 -14.61 -0.19
C PRO A 22 4.30 -14.92 -1.48
N GLY A 23 4.59 -13.88 -2.26
CA GLY A 23 5.48 -13.98 -3.42
C GLY A 23 6.89 -14.30 -2.95
N LEU A 24 7.56 -15.22 -3.64
CA LEU A 24 8.93 -15.62 -3.32
C LEU A 24 9.91 -14.97 -4.27
N ASP A 25 10.96 -14.37 -3.72
CA ASP A 25 12.07 -13.82 -4.50
C ASP A 25 13.02 -14.93 -4.93
N VAL A 26 12.89 -15.37 -6.18
CA VAL A 26 13.58 -16.57 -6.70
C VAL A 26 14.70 -16.16 -7.66
N CYS A 27 15.86 -16.83 -7.54
CA CYS A 27 16.93 -16.69 -8.51
C CYS A 27 16.57 -17.39 -9.82
N SER A 28 16.55 -16.65 -10.94
CA SER A 28 16.28 -17.20 -12.28
C SER A 28 17.31 -18.22 -12.77
N SER A 29 18.50 -18.26 -12.16
CA SER A 29 19.53 -19.28 -12.42
C SER A 29 19.42 -20.50 -11.50
N GLY A 30 18.48 -20.51 -10.56
CA GLY A 30 18.20 -21.66 -9.70
C GLY A 30 19.14 -21.84 -8.49
N HIS A 31 19.89 -20.83 -8.06
CA HIS A 31 20.80 -20.95 -6.92
C HIS A 31 20.08 -21.02 -5.56
N GLY A 32 18.91 -20.40 -5.46
CA GLY A 32 18.15 -20.31 -4.23
C GLY A 32 17.06 -19.25 -4.31
N LEU A 33 16.44 -19.02 -3.16
CA LEU A 33 15.37 -18.05 -2.98
C LEU A 33 15.59 -17.27 -1.68
N TRP A 34 14.98 -16.08 -1.65
CA TRP A 34 14.93 -15.24 -0.48
C TRP A 34 13.54 -15.32 0.16
N LEU A 35 13.52 -15.41 1.50
CA LEU A 35 12.32 -15.27 2.32
C LEU A 35 12.41 -14.00 3.14
N ASP A 36 11.39 -13.17 3.09
CA ASP A 36 11.25 -12.02 3.96
C ASP A 36 10.82 -12.43 5.39
N ALA A 37 10.87 -11.44 6.29
CA ALA A 37 10.57 -11.64 7.69
C ALA A 37 9.17 -12.23 7.90
N GLY A 38 9.13 -13.48 8.37
CA GLY A 38 7.89 -14.19 8.68
C GLY A 38 7.30 -15.00 7.52
N GLU A 39 7.87 -14.95 6.31
CA GLU A 39 7.38 -15.75 5.18
C GLU A 39 7.60 -17.25 5.39
N VAL A 40 8.65 -17.62 6.12
CA VAL A 40 8.91 -19.03 6.50
C VAL A 40 7.71 -19.67 7.21
N ASN A 41 6.88 -18.90 7.92
CA ASN A 41 5.71 -19.40 8.62
C ASN A 41 4.61 -19.91 7.66
N PHE A 42 4.61 -19.43 6.41
CA PHE A 42 3.68 -19.88 5.38
C PHE A 42 4.13 -21.17 4.73
N PHE A 43 5.42 -21.49 4.76
CA PHE A 43 5.98 -22.63 4.02
C PHE A 43 6.46 -23.77 4.92
N VAL A 44 6.49 -23.56 6.24
CA VAL A 44 6.82 -24.59 7.24
C VAL A 44 5.68 -24.67 8.26
N GLU A 45 4.91 -25.76 8.20
CA GLU A 45 3.69 -25.96 9.01
C GLU A 45 3.96 -25.96 10.52
N ASP A 46 4.94 -26.74 11.00
CA ASP A 46 5.37 -26.70 12.40
C ASP A 46 6.56 -25.74 12.59
N TYR A 47 6.34 -24.46 12.28
CA TYR A 47 7.33 -23.40 12.50
C TYR A 47 7.79 -23.34 13.96
N THR A 48 6.92 -23.70 14.91
CA THR A 48 7.28 -23.71 16.35
C THR A 48 8.32 -24.79 16.65
N ALA A 49 8.22 -25.97 16.03
CA ALA A 49 9.25 -27.01 16.12
C ALA A 49 10.53 -26.60 15.41
N LEU A 50 10.45 -25.97 14.24
CA LEU A 50 11.62 -25.42 13.54
C LEU A 50 12.35 -24.39 14.41
N LYS A 51 11.63 -23.44 15.01
CA LYS A 51 12.19 -22.40 15.88
C LYS A 51 12.81 -22.98 17.16
N ARG A 52 12.19 -24.01 17.74
CA ARG A 52 12.79 -24.75 18.86
C ARG A 52 14.08 -25.45 18.43
N ALA A 53 14.09 -26.07 17.24
CA ALA A 53 15.28 -26.74 16.72
C ALA A 53 16.42 -25.74 16.48
N LEU A 54 16.11 -24.57 15.92
CA LEU A 54 17.05 -23.45 15.77
C LEU A 54 17.65 -22.98 17.09
N GLY A 55 16.83 -22.87 18.15
CA GLY A 55 17.31 -22.49 19.49
C GLY A 55 18.02 -23.60 20.26
N SER A 56 17.75 -24.87 19.94
CA SER A 56 18.29 -26.05 20.66
C SER A 56 19.54 -26.65 20.02
N THR A 57 19.75 -26.41 18.73
CA THR A 57 21.00 -26.73 18.06
C THR A 57 22.01 -25.72 18.55
N GLY A 58 22.82 -26.10 19.54
CA GLY A 58 24.02 -25.34 19.96
C GLY A 58 25.09 -25.26 18.86
N GLY A 59 24.68 -25.20 17.59
CA GLY A 59 25.53 -24.90 16.45
C GLY A 59 25.93 -23.44 16.58
N VAL A 60 27.23 -23.20 16.52
CA VAL A 60 27.78 -21.85 16.50
C VAL A 60 27.27 -21.19 15.23
N ALA A 61 26.40 -20.18 15.36
CA ALA A 61 26.09 -19.29 14.25
C ALA A 61 27.42 -18.66 13.80
N VAL A 62 27.94 -19.12 12.67
CA VAL A 62 29.17 -18.58 12.10
C VAL A 62 28.76 -17.38 11.27
N ARG A 63 29.27 -16.20 11.65
CA ARG A 63 29.13 -15.01 10.81
C ARG A 63 29.71 -15.29 9.43
N ALA A 64 28.86 -15.27 8.42
CA ALA A 64 29.28 -15.38 7.05
C ALA A 64 29.88 -14.03 6.60
N GLU A 65 30.89 -14.06 5.74
CA GLU A 65 31.37 -12.86 5.05
C GLU A 65 30.35 -12.32 4.02
N THR A 66 29.22 -13.03 3.85
CA THR A 66 28.13 -12.70 2.95
C THR A 66 27.24 -11.58 3.51
N LEU A 67 26.95 -10.59 2.65
CA LEU A 67 26.08 -9.45 2.97
C LEU A 67 24.63 -9.74 2.55
N CYS A 68 23.69 -9.32 3.38
CA CYS A 68 22.27 -9.42 3.14
C CYS A 68 21.87 -8.58 1.91
N PRO A 69 21.18 -9.17 0.91
CA PRO A 69 20.78 -8.46 -0.31
C PRO A 69 19.70 -7.39 -0.06
N GLN A 70 18.98 -7.47 1.06
CA GLN A 70 17.91 -6.55 1.42
C GLN A 70 18.42 -5.33 2.21
N CYS A 71 19.30 -5.54 3.21
CA CYS A 71 19.73 -4.47 4.14
C CYS A 71 21.25 -4.21 4.20
N GLY A 72 22.07 -5.05 3.54
CA GLY A 72 23.52 -4.88 3.48
C GLY A 72 24.30 -5.28 4.74
N ASN A 73 23.64 -5.82 5.77
CA ASN A 73 24.29 -6.33 6.98
C ASN A 73 24.85 -7.75 6.79
N HIS A 74 25.80 -8.17 7.63
CA HIS A 74 26.32 -9.53 7.63
C HIS A 74 25.22 -10.55 7.94
N MET A 75 25.30 -11.71 7.29
CA MET A 75 24.41 -12.84 7.52
C MET A 75 25.08 -13.88 8.42
N GLU A 76 24.26 -14.69 9.09
CA GLU A 76 24.69 -15.80 9.91
C GLU A 76 24.33 -17.12 9.22
N SER A 77 25.24 -18.10 9.28
CA SER A 77 24.98 -19.44 8.74
C SER A 77 24.31 -20.30 9.80
N GLU A 78 23.12 -20.80 9.49
CA GLU A 78 22.33 -21.69 10.32
C GLU A 78 22.22 -23.06 9.65
N THR A 79 22.15 -24.13 10.44
CA THR A 79 21.94 -25.49 9.93
C THR A 79 20.99 -26.25 10.82
N VAL A 80 19.88 -26.69 10.25
CA VAL A 80 18.82 -27.43 10.94
C VAL A 80 18.31 -28.54 10.04
N SER A 81 18.12 -29.74 10.59
CA SER A 81 17.65 -30.93 9.86
C SER A 81 18.38 -31.13 8.54
N ASP A 82 19.72 -31.14 8.60
CA ASP A 82 20.64 -31.30 7.45
C ASP A 82 20.47 -30.25 6.34
N THR A 83 19.80 -29.13 6.63
CA THR A 83 19.60 -28.02 5.70
C THR A 83 20.35 -26.79 6.21
N SER A 84 21.35 -26.35 5.44
CA SER A 84 22.10 -25.13 5.71
C SER A 84 21.53 -23.94 4.94
N PHE A 85 21.40 -22.80 5.60
CA PHE A 85 20.89 -21.57 5.02
C PHE A 85 21.49 -20.34 5.72
N LEU A 86 21.29 -19.15 5.16
CA LEU A 86 21.79 -17.91 5.75
C LEU A 86 20.62 -17.10 6.30
N SER A 87 20.73 -16.61 7.53
CA SER A 87 19.74 -15.72 8.16
C SER A 87 20.34 -14.32 8.38
N CYS A 88 19.51 -13.30 8.43
CA CYS A 88 19.93 -11.93 8.76
C CYS A 88 19.20 -11.41 9.99
N ASP A 89 19.93 -11.12 11.07
CA ASP A 89 19.32 -10.61 12.31
C ASP A 89 18.65 -9.24 12.17
N SER A 90 19.14 -8.40 11.26
CA SER A 90 18.65 -7.02 11.12
C SER A 90 17.30 -6.95 10.40
N CYS A 91 17.15 -7.64 9.27
CA CYS A 91 15.89 -7.66 8.52
C CYS A 91 15.04 -8.89 8.82
N ARG A 92 15.59 -9.90 9.51
CA ARG A 92 14.96 -11.20 9.82
C ARG A 92 14.58 -12.01 8.57
N GLY A 93 15.22 -11.76 7.44
CA GLY A 93 15.05 -12.50 6.19
C GLY A 93 16.07 -13.63 6.03
N TRP A 94 15.71 -14.66 5.26
CA TRP A 94 16.50 -15.89 5.08
C TRP A 94 16.83 -16.09 3.60
N TRP A 95 18.08 -16.49 3.32
CA TRP A 95 18.48 -17.00 2.03
C TRP A 95 18.55 -18.53 2.08
N LEU A 96 17.70 -19.16 1.29
CA LEU A 96 17.59 -20.62 1.18
C LEU A 96 18.22 -21.08 -0.14
N PRO A 97 19.25 -21.94 -0.09
CA PRO A 97 19.76 -22.61 -1.28
C PRO A 97 18.70 -23.48 -1.96
N HIS A 98 18.94 -23.82 -3.23
CA HIS A 98 18.06 -24.70 -4.00
C HIS A 98 17.65 -25.98 -3.24
N GLY A 99 16.34 -26.24 -3.19
CA GLY A 99 15.74 -27.41 -2.57
C GLY A 99 15.69 -27.37 -1.04
N SER A 100 16.20 -26.31 -0.41
CA SER A 100 16.22 -26.18 1.04
C SER A 100 14.85 -25.89 1.62
N LEU A 101 13.97 -25.18 0.91
CA LEU A 101 12.61 -24.93 1.39
C LEU A 101 11.79 -26.22 1.40
N THR A 102 11.88 -27.02 0.35
CA THR A 102 11.25 -28.35 0.28
C THR A 102 11.75 -29.24 1.42
N ARG A 103 13.06 -29.30 1.66
CA ARG A 103 13.63 -30.09 2.77
C ARG A 103 13.14 -29.62 4.15
N LEU A 104 13.09 -28.31 4.39
CA LEU A 104 12.58 -27.77 5.65
C LEU A 104 11.10 -28.09 5.84
N ASN A 105 10.29 -27.95 4.79
CA ASN A 105 8.87 -28.30 4.82
C ASN A 105 8.65 -29.81 5.07
N GLU A 106 9.45 -30.68 4.45
CA GLU A 106 9.40 -32.13 4.69
C GLU A 106 9.83 -32.51 6.10
N ALA A 107 10.88 -31.86 6.63
CA ALA A 107 11.41 -32.13 7.97
C ALA A 107 10.49 -31.64 9.11
N TYR A 108 9.72 -30.57 8.87
CA TYR A 108 8.86 -29.92 9.86
C TYR A 108 7.39 -29.87 9.42
N ARG A 109 6.93 -30.98 8.84
CA ARG A 109 5.54 -31.14 8.41
C ARG A 109 4.60 -31.35 9.61
N GLY A 110 3.42 -30.74 9.58
CA GLY A 110 2.40 -30.80 10.63
C GLY A 110 1.20 -31.68 10.26
N ALA A 111 0.10 -31.55 11.01
CA ALA A 111 -1.15 -32.30 10.83
C ALA A 111 -2.16 -31.60 9.89
N ALA A 112 -1.79 -30.46 9.30
CA ALA A 112 -2.67 -29.67 8.44
C ALA A 112 -2.52 -30.06 6.96
N VAL A 113 -3.41 -29.53 6.11
CA VAL A 113 -3.43 -29.79 4.66
C VAL A 113 -2.10 -29.33 4.04
N PRO A 114 -1.39 -30.19 3.28
CA PRO A 114 -0.05 -29.89 2.80
C PRO A 114 -0.04 -28.72 1.84
N ILE A 115 0.73 -27.68 2.14
CA ILE A 115 1.16 -26.71 1.13
C ILE A 115 2.16 -27.44 0.24
N GLN A 116 1.70 -27.88 -0.94
CA GLN A 116 2.58 -28.49 -1.94
C GLN A 116 3.43 -27.38 -2.58
N ILE A 117 4.67 -27.27 -2.12
CA ILE A 117 5.68 -26.40 -2.71
C ILE A 117 6.47 -27.24 -3.72
N ASP A 118 6.31 -26.96 -5.01
CA ASP A 118 7.22 -27.48 -6.04
C ASP A 118 8.26 -26.41 -6.38
N GLU A 119 9.40 -26.46 -5.69
CA GLU A 119 10.54 -25.59 -5.98
C GLU A 119 10.98 -25.68 -7.46
N THR A 120 10.83 -26.83 -8.11
CA THR A 120 11.17 -27.01 -9.53
C THR A 120 10.29 -26.14 -10.42
N GLU A 121 9.00 -26.05 -10.10
CA GLU A 121 8.06 -25.19 -10.80
C GLU A 121 8.42 -23.72 -10.56
N LEU A 122 8.73 -23.33 -9.32
CA LEU A 122 9.14 -21.96 -8.97
C LEU A 122 10.37 -21.50 -9.78
N TYR A 123 11.42 -22.31 -9.85
CA TYR A 123 12.61 -21.97 -10.63
C TYR A 123 12.32 -21.93 -12.13
N THR A 124 11.44 -22.80 -12.64
CA THR A 124 11.03 -22.77 -14.05
C THR A 124 10.26 -21.49 -14.39
N GLN A 125 9.36 -21.05 -13.50
CA GLN A 125 8.65 -19.78 -13.65
C GLN A 125 9.61 -18.57 -13.56
N ALA A 126 10.61 -18.61 -12.67
CA ALA A 126 11.62 -17.55 -12.58
C ALA A 126 12.48 -17.44 -13.85
N ALA A 127 12.92 -18.57 -14.41
CA ALA A 127 13.69 -18.60 -15.65
C ALA A 127 12.90 -18.04 -16.84
N THR A 128 11.60 -18.39 -16.96
CA THR A 128 10.74 -17.92 -18.04
C THR A 128 10.46 -16.42 -17.96
N ARG A 129 10.16 -15.89 -16.76
CA ARG A 129 9.94 -14.44 -16.54
C ARG A 129 11.20 -13.62 -16.82
N HIS A 130 12.36 -14.07 -16.35
CA HIS A 130 13.63 -13.41 -16.63
C HIS A 130 13.95 -13.38 -18.14
N GLY A 131 13.63 -14.48 -18.86
CA GLY A 131 13.74 -14.54 -20.33
C GLY A 131 12.84 -13.54 -21.05
N ALA A 132 11.56 -13.46 -20.67
CA ALA A 132 10.58 -12.54 -21.27
C ALA A 132 10.95 -11.05 -21.07
N GLY A 133 11.47 -10.69 -19.90
CA GLY A 133 11.97 -9.33 -19.62
C GLY A 133 13.20 -8.94 -20.47
N ARG A 134 14.06 -9.91 -20.76
CA ARG A 134 15.24 -9.69 -21.61
C ARG A 134 14.88 -9.56 -23.09
N GLU A 135 13.82 -10.25 -23.53
CA GLU A 135 13.34 -10.22 -24.91
C GLU A 135 12.54 -8.95 -25.23
N THR A 136 11.76 -8.43 -24.28
CA THR A 136 11.10 -7.12 -24.39
C THR A 136 12.11 -5.97 -24.41
N SER A 137 13.18 -6.05 -23.62
CA SER A 137 14.28 -5.08 -23.64
C SER A 137 15.10 -5.13 -24.95
N ARG A 138 15.21 -6.31 -25.58
CA ARG A 138 15.93 -6.50 -26.86
C ARG A 138 15.11 -6.14 -28.10
N LYS A 139 13.77 -6.21 -28.02
CA LYS A 139 12.84 -5.91 -29.14
C LYS A 139 12.37 -4.45 -29.21
N GLN A 140 12.80 -3.56 -28.32
CA GLN A 140 12.54 -2.14 -28.47
C GLN A 140 13.29 -1.60 -29.71
N PRO A 141 12.57 -1.21 -30.80
CA PRO A 141 13.21 -0.45 -31.85
C PRO A 141 13.62 0.88 -31.22
N ARG A 142 14.86 1.32 -31.49
CA ARG A 142 15.27 2.71 -31.23
C ARG A 142 14.35 3.61 -32.05
N LEU A 143 13.23 4.03 -31.44
CA LEU A 143 12.38 5.09 -31.96
C LEU A 143 13.21 6.36 -31.92
N ASN A 144 13.86 6.66 -33.04
CA ASN A 144 14.29 8.00 -33.36
C ASN A 144 13.06 8.89 -33.21
N LYS A 145 13.07 9.71 -32.15
CA LYS A 145 12.16 10.85 -31.99
C LYS A 145 12.37 11.76 -33.20
N THR A 146 11.60 11.51 -34.25
CA THR A 146 11.34 12.51 -35.29
C THR A 146 10.53 13.63 -34.65
N GLY A 147 10.91 14.85 -35.02
CA GLY A 147 10.62 16.06 -34.26
C GLY A 147 9.13 16.28 -33.98
N ALA A 148 8.79 16.27 -32.70
CA ALA A 148 7.62 16.95 -32.20
C ALA A 148 7.85 18.46 -32.40
N ASN A 149 7.14 18.99 -33.38
CA ASN A 149 6.88 20.39 -33.72
C ASN A 149 7.39 21.42 -32.69
N ARG A 150 8.63 21.88 -32.88
CA ARG A 150 9.35 22.90 -32.09
C ARG A 150 8.92 24.33 -32.43
N GLN A 151 7.66 24.55 -32.85
CA GLN A 151 7.14 25.88 -33.20
C GLN A 151 6.05 26.38 -32.24
N SER A 152 5.31 25.54 -31.51
CA SER A 152 4.26 26.05 -30.60
C SER A 152 4.74 26.31 -29.16
N LEU A 153 5.75 25.60 -28.68
CA LEU A 153 6.28 25.77 -27.31
C LEU A 153 7.00 27.11 -27.10
N TRP A 154 7.71 27.62 -28.13
CA TRP A 154 8.42 28.90 -27.99
C TRP A 154 7.45 30.09 -27.85
N PHE A 155 6.32 30.05 -28.55
CA PHE A 155 5.28 31.07 -28.46
C PHE A 155 4.68 31.14 -27.05
N TRP A 156 4.39 30.00 -26.42
CA TRP A 156 3.90 29.96 -25.03
C TRP A 156 4.99 30.35 -24.02
N THR A 157 6.25 29.97 -24.23
CA THR A 157 7.35 30.43 -23.35
C THR A 157 7.62 31.92 -23.45
N LEU A 158 7.47 32.52 -24.64
CA LEU A 158 7.55 33.97 -24.82
C LEU A 158 6.32 34.68 -24.27
N PHE A 159 5.12 34.15 -24.48
CA PHE A 159 3.88 34.77 -24.02
C PHE A 159 3.76 34.72 -22.50
N PHE A 160 4.01 33.57 -21.86
CA PHE A 160 4.04 33.47 -20.40
C PHE A 160 5.29 34.09 -19.79
N GLY A 161 6.45 34.04 -20.46
CA GLY A 161 7.67 34.71 -20.02
C GLY A 161 7.51 36.23 -20.03
N LEU A 162 6.94 36.80 -21.10
CA LEU A 162 6.64 38.23 -21.19
C LEU A 162 5.54 38.62 -20.20
N ALA A 163 4.51 37.81 -19.99
CA ALA A 163 3.48 38.06 -18.97
C ALA A 163 4.05 38.00 -17.55
N LEU A 164 5.02 37.12 -17.25
CA LEU A 164 5.73 37.07 -15.98
C LEU A 164 6.68 38.25 -15.80
N VAL A 165 7.35 38.68 -16.87
CA VAL A 165 8.23 39.87 -16.83
C VAL A 165 7.40 41.13 -16.68
N ILE A 166 6.29 41.29 -17.42
CA ILE A 166 5.38 42.42 -17.30
C ILE A 166 4.67 42.39 -15.93
N GLY A 167 4.18 41.23 -15.50
CA GLY A 167 3.57 41.06 -14.18
C GLY A 167 4.57 41.31 -13.06
N GLY A 168 5.82 40.85 -13.21
CA GLY A 168 6.93 41.13 -12.31
C GLY A 168 7.34 42.60 -12.32
N LEU A 169 7.35 43.28 -13.46
CA LEU A 169 7.63 44.70 -13.57
C LEU A 169 6.48 45.55 -13.02
N ILE A 170 5.21 45.15 -13.21
CA ILE A 170 4.04 45.78 -12.59
C ILE A 170 4.05 45.53 -11.08
N PHE A 171 4.47 44.34 -10.63
CA PHE A 171 4.62 44.02 -9.21
C PHE A 171 5.78 44.79 -8.58
N VAL A 172 6.93 44.91 -9.25
CA VAL A 172 8.10 45.69 -8.78
C VAL A 172 7.83 47.19 -8.85
N ALA A 173 7.14 47.70 -9.88
CA ALA A 173 6.74 49.10 -9.96
C ALA A 173 5.58 49.42 -9.00
N GLY A 174 4.65 48.48 -8.80
CA GLY A 174 3.59 48.54 -7.81
C GLY A 174 4.18 48.56 -6.40
N ILE A 175 5.05 47.60 -6.08
CA ILE A 175 5.84 47.58 -4.85
C ILE A 175 6.63 48.87 -4.73
N GLY A 176 7.40 49.30 -5.72
CA GLY A 176 8.22 50.52 -5.67
C GLY A 176 7.42 51.80 -5.37
N LYS A 177 6.18 51.90 -5.87
CA LYS A 177 5.28 53.00 -5.55
C LYS A 177 4.64 52.87 -4.16
N THR A 178 4.49 51.65 -3.63
CA THR A 178 3.99 51.38 -2.26
C THR A 178 5.10 51.41 -1.19
N THR A 179 6.33 51.01 -1.52
CA THR A 179 7.43 50.79 -0.58
C THR A 179 8.32 52.00 -0.42
N SER A 180 8.26 52.97 -1.33
CA SER A 180 8.89 54.28 -1.12
C SER A 180 8.26 55.06 0.04
N SER A 181 7.12 54.61 0.58
CA SER A 181 6.44 55.30 1.68
C SER A 181 5.92 54.39 2.81
N SER A 182 6.14 53.07 2.72
CA SER A 182 5.72 52.14 3.77
C SER A 182 6.78 52.09 4.88
N GLN A 183 6.51 52.77 6.00
CA GLN A 183 7.31 52.66 7.22
C GLN A 183 6.68 51.61 8.15
N TRP A 184 7.51 50.74 8.72
CA TRP A 184 7.08 49.81 9.76
C TRP A 184 6.83 50.57 11.06
N ILE A 185 5.60 50.53 11.56
CA ILE A 185 5.15 51.39 12.67
C ILE A 185 5.53 50.79 14.03
N ARG A 186 5.50 49.45 14.12
CA ARG A 186 5.69 48.72 15.37
C ARG A 186 6.91 47.80 15.26
N PRO A 187 7.72 47.68 16.33
CA PRO A 187 8.78 46.69 16.37
C PRO A 187 8.16 45.27 16.32
N PRO A 188 8.90 44.30 15.78
CA PRO A 188 8.43 42.92 15.74
C PRO A 188 8.18 42.40 17.16
N ASP A 189 6.96 41.92 17.39
CA ASP A 189 6.49 41.38 18.66
C ASP A 189 5.92 39.95 18.48
N GLN A 190 5.51 39.33 19.58
CA GLN A 190 4.96 37.96 19.55
C GLN A 190 3.70 37.86 18.67
N ALA A 191 2.89 38.92 18.62
CA ALA A 191 1.70 38.95 17.77
C ALA A 191 2.05 38.88 16.28
N LEU A 192 3.08 39.60 15.83
CA LEU A 192 3.56 39.50 14.45
C LEU A 192 4.01 38.07 14.09
N LEU A 193 4.70 37.39 15.01
CA LEU A 193 5.13 36.00 14.79
C LEU A 193 3.92 35.06 14.61
N TYR A 194 2.87 35.20 15.42
CA TYR A 194 1.65 34.42 15.27
C TYR A 194 0.93 34.70 13.95
N LEU A 195 0.89 35.95 13.49
CA LEU A 195 0.28 36.31 12.21
C LEU A 195 1.09 35.77 11.01
N ILE A 196 2.42 35.80 11.08
CA ILE A 196 3.29 35.19 10.06
C ILE A 196 3.08 33.67 10.03
N ALA A 197 3.09 33.02 11.19
CA ALA A 197 2.83 31.59 11.32
C ALA A 197 1.43 31.23 10.78
N GLY A 198 0.41 32.03 11.09
CA GLY A 198 -0.94 31.87 10.56
C GLY A 198 -1.03 32.05 9.05
N SER A 199 -0.26 32.97 8.47
CA SER A 199 -0.18 33.16 7.02
C SER A 199 0.46 31.96 6.32
N ILE A 200 1.58 31.45 6.87
CA ILE A 200 2.26 30.25 6.37
C ILE A 200 1.37 29.02 6.51
N GLY A 201 0.74 28.85 7.67
CA GLY A 201 -0.20 27.76 7.95
C GLY A 201 -1.41 27.77 7.01
N GLY A 202 -2.02 28.95 6.81
CA GLY A 202 -3.14 29.13 5.89
C GLY A 202 -2.76 28.81 4.44
N PHE A 203 -1.58 29.24 3.99
CA PHE A 203 -1.08 28.90 2.66
C PHE A 203 -0.79 27.40 2.50
N GLY A 204 -0.22 26.76 3.54
CA GLY A 204 -0.03 25.31 3.59
C GLY A 204 -1.35 24.54 3.48
N LEU A 205 -2.38 24.96 4.21
CA LEU A 205 -3.73 24.38 4.13
C LEU A 205 -4.34 24.54 2.73
N LEU A 206 -4.12 25.68 2.07
CA LEU A 206 -4.57 25.92 0.69
C LEU A 206 -3.88 24.98 -0.31
N ILE A 207 -2.56 24.79 -0.20
CA ILE A 207 -1.81 23.84 -1.04
C ILE A 207 -2.34 22.42 -0.82
N TYR A 208 -2.56 22.03 0.44
CA TYR A 208 -3.10 20.71 0.77
C TYR A 208 -4.54 20.52 0.26
N GLY A 209 -5.39 21.54 0.36
CA GLY A 209 -6.71 21.54 -0.27
C GLY A 209 -6.65 21.35 -1.79
N TRP A 210 -5.65 21.95 -2.44
CA TRP A 210 -5.42 21.78 -3.88
C TRP A 210 -5.00 20.36 -4.27
N THR A 211 -4.17 19.67 -3.47
CA THR A 211 -3.80 18.27 -3.75
C THR A 211 -5.00 17.33 -3.64
N ILE A 212 -5.87 17.54 -2.65
CA ILE A 212 -7.14 16.81 -2.52
C ILE A 212 -8.06 17.09 -3.72
N HIS A 213 -8.18 18.35 -4.16
CA HIS A 213 -8.95 18.70 -5.36
C HIS A 213 -8.43 17.98 -6.62
N ARG A 214 -7.11 17.87 -6.77
CA ARG A 214 -6.52 17.09 -7.87
C ARG A 214 -6.93 15.62 -7.77
N ARG A 215 -6.79 14.97 -6.60
CA ARG A 215 -7.21 13.58 -6.37
C ARG A 215 -8.69 13.37 -6.72
N LYS A 216 -9.55 14.30 -6.30
CA LYS A 216 -10.97 14.29 -6.63
C LYS A 216 -11.21 14.31 -8.14
N ARG A 217 -10.57 15.23 -8.87
CA ARG A 217 -10.71 15.30 -10.34
C ARG A 217 -10.21 14.05 -11.04
N TRP A 218 -9.19 13.38 -10.51
CA TRP A 218 -8.73 12.13 -11.10
C TRP A 218 -9.81 11.05 -11.03
N ILE A 219 -10.51 10.94 -9.90
CA ILE A 219 -11.63 10.01 -9.74
C ILE A 219 -12.81 10.44 -10.64
N GLU A 220 -13.25 11.71 -10.56
CA GLU A 220 -14.41 12.22 -11.34
C GLU A 220 -14.26 12.11 -12.87
N ASN A 221 -13.03 12.08 -13.38
CA ASN A 221 -12.78 12.04 -14.82
C ASN A 221 -12.73 10.61 -15.38
N ILE A 222 -12.82 9.59 -14.54
CA ILE A 222 -12.86 8.19 -14.98
C ILE A 222 -14.33 7.81 -15.09
N PRO A 223 -14.85 7.53 -16.29
CA PRO A 223 -16.24 7.11 -16.41
C PRO A 223 -16.40 5.70 -15.84
N THR A 224 -17.42 5.51 -15.00
CA THR A 224 -17.82 4.17 -14.56
C THR A 224 -18.15 3.32 -15.79
N SER A 225 -17.39 2.25 -15.99
CA SER A 225 -17.51 1.35 -17.12
C SER A 225 -18.45 0.19 -16.77
N THR A 226 -19.25 -0.25 -17.74
CA THR A 226 -20.00 -1.51 -17.58
C THR A 226 -19.05 -2.69 -17.69
N ILE A 227 -19.29 -3.75 -16.93
CA ILE A 227 -18.41 -4.93 -16.88
C ILE A 227 -18.25 -5.58 -18.26
N ARG A 228 -19.33 -5.64 -19.05
CA ARG A 228 -19.30 -6.19 -20.41
C ARG A 228 -18.34 -5.47 -21.35
N SER A 229 -18.13 -4.17 -21.14
CA SER A 229 -17.33 -3.30 -22.00
C SER A 229 -16.00 -2.90 -21.37
N LEU A 230 -15.51 -3.66 -20.39
CA LEU A 230 -14.22 -3.39 -19.75
C LEU A 230 -13.09 -3.41 -20.78
N ALA A 231 -12.32 -2.32 -20.79
CA ALA A 231 -11.07 -2.23 -21.53
C ALA A 231 -9.90 -2.53 -20.60
N LEU A 232 -8.79 -3.01 -21.16
CA LEU A 232 -7.53 -3.15 -20.41
C LEU A 232 -7.05 -1.78 -19.92
N GLY A 233 -6.48 -1.75 -18.71
CA GLY A 233 -6.00 -0.52 -18.09
C GLY A 233 -6.89 -0.02 -16.95
N LEU A 234 -6.78 1.26 -16.60
CA LEU A 234 -7.51 1.85 -15.48
C LEU A 234 -9.01 1.87 -15.76
N VAL A 235 -9.78 1.23 -14.87
CA VAL A 235 -11.23 1.11 -14.95
C VAL A 235 -11.87 1.42 -13.61
N GLU A 236 -13.07 1.97 -13.67
CA GLU A 236 -13.96 2.15 -12.53
C GLU A 236 -15.22 1.33 -12.76
N ILE A 237 -15.60 0.51 -11.77
CA ILE A 237 -16.82 -0.28 -11.81
C ILE A 237 -17.60 -0.14 -10.51
N SER A 238 -18.91 -0.38 -10.60
CA SER A 238 -19.76 -0.58 -9.43
C SER A 238 -20.74 -1.71 -9.66
N GLY A 239 -20.87 -2.59 -8.67
CA GLY A 239 -21.72 -3.77 -8.76
C GLY A 239 -21.93 -4.42 -7.40
N ARG A 240 -22.58 -5.59 -7.40
CA ARG A 240 -22.78 -6.41 -6.20
C ARG A 240 -21.63 -7.39 -6.04
N ALA A 241 -21.07 -7.46 -4.85
CA ALA A 241 -20.01 -8.39 -4.52
C ALA A 241 -20.58 -9.81 -4.30
N GLN A 242 -19.91 -10.81 -4.88
CA GLN A 242 -20.27 -12.22 -4.83
C GLN A 242 -19.04 -13.07 -4.49
N PRO A 243 -19.19 -14.18 -3.79
CA PRO A 243 -18.10 -15.13 -3.60
C PRO A 243 -17.72 -15.80 -4.92
N GLU A 244 -16.43 -16.06 -5.14
CA GLU A 244 -15.99 -16.87 -6.29
C GLU A 244 -16.03 -18.37 -5.98
N GLU A 245 -15.33 -18.79 -4.92
CA GLU A 245 -15.23 -20.21 -4.53
C GLU A 245 -16.09 -20.55 -3.29
N GLY A 246 -16.48 -19.54 -2.50
CA GLY A 246 -17.28 -19.70 -1.30
C GLY A 246 -17.23 -18.46 -0.40
N LEU A 247 -18.05 -18.45 0.66
CA LEU A 247 -18.03 -17.39 1.66
C LEU A 247 -16.83 -17.57 2.60
N LEU A 248 -16.17 -16.46 2.89
CA LEU A 248 -15.13 -16.36 3.90
C LEU A 248 -15.77 -16.15 5.28
N SER A 249 -15.05 -16.52 6.33
CA SER A 249 -15.44 -16.19 7.70
C SER A 249 -14.55 -15.05 8.19
N ALA A 250 -15.16 -13.92 8.59
CA ALA A 250 -14.44 -12.83 9.20
C ALA A 250 -13.73 -13.30 10.48
N PRO A 251 -12.47 -12.90 10.73
CA PRO A 251 -11.65 -13.52 11.76
C PRO A 251 -12.16 -13.29 13.18
N PHE A 252 -12.79 -12.14 13.49
CA PHE A 252 -13.18 -11.83 14.87
C PHE A 252 -14.67 -12.00 15.15
N SER A 253 -15.54 -11.64 14.22
CA SER A 253 -16.99 -11.84 14.34
C SER A 253 -17.45 -13.22 13.89
N GLY A 254 -16.69 -13.89 13.02
CA GLY A 254 -17.15 -15.12 12.37
C GLY A 254 -18.24 -14.89 11.32
N LEU A 255 -18.48 -13.63 10.91
CA LEU A 255 -19.52 -13.31 9.94
C LEU A 255 -19.15 -13.84 8.54
N PRO A 256 -20.11 -14.44 7.81
CA PRO A 256 -19.90 -14.85 6.43
C PRO A 256 -19.80 -13.62 5.52
N CYS A 257 -18.69 -13.49 4.81
CA CYS A 257 -18.36 -12.33 3.98
C CYS A 257 -17.67 -12.75 2.67
N VAL A 258 -17.58 -11.84 1.70
CA VAL A 258 -16.82 -12.07 0.45
C VAL A 258 -15.42 -11.47 0.52
N PHE A 259 -15.22 -10.50 1.40
CA PHE A 259 -13.93 -9.86 1.66
C PHE A 259 -13.91 -9.37 3.11
N TYR A 260 -12.75 -9.42 3.77
CA TYR A 260 -12.54 -8.79 5.06
C TYR A 260 -11.18 -8.13 5.18
N SER A 261 -11.09 -7.14 6.06
CA SER A 261 -9.84 -6.53 6.52
C SER A 261 -9.87 -6.40 8.03
N TYR A 262 -8.72 -6.57 8.67
CA TYR A 262 -8.60 -6.49 10.11
C TYR A 262 -7.36 -5.71 10.56
N THR A 263 -7.45 -5.14 11.75
CA THR A 263 -6.35 -4.47 12.45
C THR A 263 -6.42 -4.81 13.94
N VAL A 264 -5.31 -5.28 14.49
CA VAL A 264 -5.14 -5.59 15.90
C VAL A 264 -4.16 -4.60 16.50
N GLU A 265 -4.57 -3.91 17.55
CA GLU A 265 -3.76 -2.93 18.26
C GLU A 265 -3.65 -3.30 19.74
N GLU A 266 -2.48 -3.07 20.33
CA GLU A 266 -2.24 -3.17 21.76
C GLU A 266 -2.11 -1.77 22.37
N ARG A 267 -2.69 -1.57 23.55
CA ARG A 267 -2.46 -0.36 24.33
C ARG A 267 -1.08 -0.38 24.99
N LEU A 268 -0.28 0.66 24.72
CA LEU A 268 0.98 0.92 25.39
C LEU A 268 0.80 1.84 26.59
N GLY A 269 1.11 1.32 27.78
CA GLY A 269 1.15 2.08 29.02
C GLY A 269 -0.22 2.54 29.55
N SER A 270 -0.18 3.21 30.71
CA SER A 270 -1.38 3.67 31.43
C SER A 270 -1.71 5.16 31.21
N GLU A 271 -0.90 5.87 30.41
CA GLU A 271 -1.02 7.32 30.18
C GLU A 271 -2.27 7.70 29.36
N GLN A 272 -2.64 8.98 29.46
CA GLN A 272 -3.77 9.60 28.75
C GLN A 272 -3.25 10.79 27.92
N PRO A 273 -3.46 10.81 26.59
CA PRO A 273 -4.22 9.84 25.80
C PRO A 273 -3.48 8.49 25.66
N ALA A 274 -4.26 7.40 25.62
CA ALA A 274 -3.72 6.05 25.47
C ALA A 274 -2.99 5.92 24.13
N ARG A 275 -1.70 5.54 24.18
CA ARG A 275 -0.93 5.18 23.00
C ARG A 275 -1.30 3.77 22.58
N TRP A 276 -1.49 3.55 21.28
CA TRP A 276 -1.80 2.25 20.70
C TRP A 276 -0.72 1.90 19.69
N GLU A 277 -0.35 0.63 19.64
CA GLU A 277 0.62 0.07 18.71
C GLU A 277 -0.05 -1.06 17.92
N THR A 278 0.12 -1.02 16.61
CA THR A 278 -0.45 -2.03 15.71
C THR A 278 0.38 -3.31 15.81
N LEU A 279 -0.24 -4.38 16.30
CA LEU A 279 0.37 -5.72 16.38
C LEU A 279 0.26 -6.47 15.06
N ALA A 280 -0.88 -6.36 14.38
CA ALA A 280 -1.14 -7.06 13.13
C ALA A 280 -2.18 -6.34 12.28
N THR A 281 -2.03 -6.45 10.97
CA THR A 281 -3.02 -6.01 9.98
C THR A 281 -3.09 -7.05 8.88
N GLY A 282 -4.27 -7.24 8.28
CA GLY A 282 -4.41 -8.15 7.16
C GLY A 282 -5.71 -7.95 6.40
N THR A 283 -5.79 -8.62 5.26
CA THR A 283 -6.94 -8.64 4.36
C THR A 283 -7.10 -10.05 3.81
N SER A 284 -8.32 -10.45 3.47
CA SER A 284 -8.52 -11.68 2.71
C SER A 284 -7.84 -11.58 1.34
N GLU A 285 -7.07 -12.60 0.97
CA GLU A 285 -6.36 -12.68 -0.32
C GLU A 285 -7.22 -13.29 -1.43
N GLN A 286 -8.28 -13.99 -1.03
CA GLN A 286 -9.17 -14.68 -1.94
C GLN A 286 -9.85 -13.68 -2.88
N PRO A 287 -9.87 -13.97 -4.19
CA PRO A 287 -10.65 -13.20 -5.13
C PRO A 287 -12.14 -13.30 -4.87
N PHE A 288 -12.84 -12.23 -5.23
CA PHE A 288 -14.30 -12.18 -5.24
C PHE A 288 -14.77 -11.66 -6.60
N VAL A 289 -16.04 -11.88 -6.90
CA VAL A 289 -16.65 -11.47 -8.15
C VAL A 289 -17.49 -10.23 -7.92
N VAL A 290 -17.43 -9.27 -8.83
CA VAL A 290 -18.35 -8.13 -8.86
C VAL A 290 -19.29 -8.30 -10.04
N ASN A 291 -20.59 -8.22 -9.76
CA ASN A 291 -21.67 -8.37 -10.74
C ASN A 291 -22.40 -7.05 -10.93
N ASP A 292 -22.47 -6.57 -12.16
CA ASP A 292 -23.33 -5.47 -12.56
C ASP A 292 -24.49 -5.99 -13.41
N ALA A 293 -25.30 -5.10 -13.98
CA ALA A 293 -26.41 -5.49 -14.85
C ALA A 293 -25.97 -6.09 -16.21
N THR A 294 -24.69 -6.00 -16.54
CA THR A 294 -24.14 -6.30 -17.87
C THR A 294 -23.26 -7.54 -17.92
N GLY A 295 -22.64 -7.91 -16.79
CA GLY A 295 -21.79 -9.08 -16.65
C GLY A 295 -21.15 -9.19 -15.26
N GLN A 296 -20.12 -10.03 -15.18
CA GLN A 296 -19.36 -10.30 -13.96
C GLN A 296 -17.85 -10.21 -14.21
N VAL A 297 -17.09 -9.69 -13.25
CA VAL A 297 -15.62 -9.60 -13.31
C VAL A 297 -14.99 -9.99 -11.99
N ARG A 298 -13.83 -10.65 -12.07
CA ARG A 298 -13.04 -11.05 -10.91
C ARG A 298 -12.26 -9.85 -10.37
N VAL A 299 -12.22 -9.69 -9.05
CA VAL A 299 -11.41 -8.69 -8.34
C VAL A 299 -10.41 -9.39 -7.44
N MET A 300 -9.12 -9.08 -7.64
CA MET A 300 -8.02 -9.54 -6.80
C MET A 300 -7.73 -8.43 -5.76
N PRO A 301 -8.10 -8.60 -4.48
CA PRO A 301 -8.09 -7.49 -3.51
C PRO A 301 -6.70 -7.06 -3.03
N GLN A 302 -5.65 -7.83 -3.35
CA GLN A 302 -4.30 -7.57 -2.86
C GLN A 302 -3.79 -6.18 -3.29
N GLY A 303 -3.30 -5.41 -2.31
CA GLY A 303 -2.75 -4.07 -2.55
C GLY A 303 -3.80 -2.97 -2.77
N ALA A 304 -5.08 -3.24 -2.52
CA ALA A 304 -6.12 -2.21 -2.59
C ALA A 304 -6.04 -1.23 -1.40
N GLU A 305 -6.23 0.05 -1.67
CA GLU A 305 -6.64 1.03 -0.66
C GLU A 305 -8.11 0.77 -0.31
N LEU A 306 -8.36 0.41 0.96
CA LEU A 306 -9.69 0.05 1.42
C LEU A 306 -10.40 1.26 2.02
N ILE A 307 -11.62 1.51 1.55
CA ILE A 307 -12.51 2.53 2.12
C ILE A 307 -13.82 1.81 2.47
N LEU A 308 -13.82 1.08 3.59
CA LEU A 308 -14.95 0.29 4.06
C LEU A 308 -15.70 1.00 5.22
N PRO A 309 -16.92 0.58 5.58
CA PRO A 309 -17.71 1.22 6.63
C PRO A 309 -17.22 0.79 8.02
N ASP A 310 -17.88 1.37 9.03
CA ASP A 310 -17.43 1.36 10.43
C ASP A 310 -17.06 -0.02 10.97
N GLU A 311 -15.85 -0.04 11.54
CA GLU A 311 -15.14 -1.17 12.11
C GLU A 311 -15.97 -1.87 13.21
N HIS A 312 -16.24 -3.16 13.06
CA HIS A 312 -16.62 -3.97 14.21
C HIS A 312 -15.42 -3.98 15.17
N THR A 313 -15.56 -3.28 16.29
CA THR A 313 -14.48 -3.05 17.25
C THR A 313 -14.72 -3.85 18.52
N SER A 314 -13.96 -4.92 18.70
CA SER A 314 -13.87 -5.65 19.97
C SER A 314 -12.71 -5.10 20.80
N ARG A 315 -12.93 -4.84 22.09
CA ARG A 315 -11.89 -4.36 23.02
C ARG A 315 -11.84 -5.22 24.26
N SER A 316 -10.65 -5.69 24.66
CA SER A 316 -10.46 -6.09 26.05
C SER A 316 -10.21 -4.85 26.89
N ASN A 317 -11.02 -4.70 27.93
CA ASN A 317 -10.77 -3.72 28.99
C ASN A 317 -10.46 -4.48 30.28
N TRP A 318 -9.96 -3.77 31.29
CA TRP A 318 -9.75 -4.30 32.65
C TRP A 318 -10.94 -5.09 33.24
N LEU A 319 -12.17 -4.81 32.79
CA LEU A 319 -13.42 -5.41 33.25
C LEU A 319 -14.12 -6.32 32.22
N GLY A 320 -13.59 -6.43 30.99
CA GLY A 320 -14.29 -7.09 29.89
C GLY A 320 -13.33 -7.93 29.07
N ASP A 321 -13.58 -9.24 29.06
CA ASP A 321 -12.88 -10.17 28.18
C ASP A 321 -13.32 -9.97 26.73
N LEU A 322 -12.41 -10.28 25.80
CA LEU A 322 -12.75 -10.33 24.39
C LEU A 322 -13.83 -11.39 24.15
N PRO A 323 -14.73 -11.20 23.16
CA PRO A 323 -15.66 -12.24 22.74
C PRO A 323 -14.91 -13.54 22.41
N PRO A 324 -15.45 -14.73 22.73
CA PRO A 324 -14.80 -16.00 22.44
C PRO A 324 -14.43 -16.18 20.96
N THR A 325 -15.24 -15.63 20.05
CA THR A 325 -14.98 -15.62 18.60
C THR A 325 -13.74 -14.78 18.25
N THR A 326 -13.57 -13.63 18.90
CA THR A 326 -12.41 -12.76 18.72
C THR A 326 -11.15 -13.42 19.27
N ILE A 327 -11.24 -14.11 20.41
CA ILE A 327 -10.12 -14.89 20.97
C ILE A 327 -9.72 -16.01 20.00
N ALA A 328 -10.69 -16.76 19.46
CA ALA A 328 -10.43 -17.79 18.46
C ALA A 328 -9.76 -17.23 17.20
N GLY A 329 -10.22 -16.08 16.71
CA GLY A 329 -9.60 -15.35 15.60
C GLY A 329 -8.16 -14.93 15.88
N LEU A 330 -7.89 -14.38 17.06
CA LEU A 330 -6.53 -14.01 17.47
C LEU A 330 -5.60 -15.23 17.52
N HIS A 331 -6.07 -16.36 18.02
CA HIS A 331 -5.31 -17.61 18.01
C HIS A 331 -5.03 -18.11 16.59
N GLN A 332 -5.99 -18.01 15.66
CA GLN A 332 -5.77 -18.34 14.24
C GLN A 332 -4.72 -17.45 13.59
N LEU A 333 -4.64 -16.18 14.01
CA LEU A 333 -3.63 -15.22 13.57
C LEU A 333 -2.29 -15.36 14.31
N GLY A 334 -2.16 -16.29 15.24
CA GLY A 334 -0.94 -16.48 16.05
C GLY A 334 -0.67 -15.37 17.06
N ILE A 335 -1.69 -14.57 17.42
CA ILE A 335 -1.58 -13.44 18.35
C ILE A 335 -1.98 -13.90 19.76
N SER A 336 -1.04 -13.88 20.69
CA SER A 336 -1.29 -14.22 22.09
C SER A 336 -2.17 -13.18 22.78
N THR A 337 -3.17 -13.64 23.53
CA THR A 337 -4.05 -12.81 24.37
C THR A 337 -3.51 -12.58 25.78
N GLU A 338 -2.43 -13.26 26.16
CA GLU A 338 -1.83 -13.23 27.50
C GLU A 338 -0.39 -12.70 27.49
N ARG A 339 -0.07 -11.84 28.46
CA ARG A 339 1.30 -11.41 28.78
C ARG A 339 1.76 -12.17 30.01
N TRP A 340 3.08 -12.34 30.17
CA TRP A 340 3.65 -13.01 31.36
C TRP A 340 3.26 -12.35 32.70
N MET A 341 2.80 -11.09 32.66
CA MET A 341 2.13 -10.38 33.75
C MET A 341 0.92 -9.59 33.23
N GLY A 342 -0.28 -10.12 33.40
CA GLY A 342 -1.56 -9.45 33.14
C GLY A 342 -2.15 -9.64 31.73
N ASN A 343 -3.43 -9.26 31.57
CA ASN A 343 -4.13 -9.31 30.29
C ASN A 343 -3.75 -8.14 29.39
N HIS A 344 -3.60 -8.39 28.09
CA HIS A 344 -3.44 -7.34 27.10
C HIS A 344 -4.74 -6.53 26.96
N ALA A 345 -4.62 -5.20 26.95
CA ALA A 345 -5.69 -4.33 26.47
C ALA A 345 -5.58 -4.24 24.94
N LEU A 346 -6.20 -5.22 24.28
CA LEU A 346 -6.25 -5.36 22.83
C LEU A 346 -7.48 -4.65 22.29
N ARG A 347 -7.32 -4.06 21.11
CA ARG A 347 -8.40 -3.55 20.28
C ARG A 347 -8.31 -4.23 18.93
N CYS A 348 -9.30 -5.05 18.66
CA CYS A 348 -9.45 -5.75 17.40
C CYS A 348 -10.51 -5.03 16.59
N ARG A 349 -10.15 -4.61 15.38
CA ARG A 349 -11.04 -3.99 14.41
C ARG A 349 -11.12 -4.89 13.20
N GLU A 350 -12.32 -5.04 12.66
CA GLU A 350 -12.51 -5.64 11.36
C GLU A 350 -13.57 -4.89 10.55
N SER A 351 -13.40 -4.90 9.25
CA SER A 351 -14.35 -4.44 8.26
C SER A 351 -14.53 -5.55 7.22
N PHE A 352 -15.72 -5.66 6.64
CA PHE A 352 -16.03 -6.73 5.70
C PHE A 352 -16.99 -6.22 4.63
N ILE A 353 -16.99 -6.91 3.49
CA ILE A 353 -17.98 -6.77 2.43
C ILE A 353 -18.86 -8.01 2.50
N LEU A 354 -20.16 -7.81 2.65
CA LEU A 354 -21.14 -8.88 2.70
C LEU A 354 -21.51 -9.35 1.29
N PRO A 355 -22.03 -10.58 1.15
CA PRO A 355 -22.59 -11.04 -0.11
C PRO A 355 -23.73 -10.12 -0.56
N ASP A 356 -23.83 -9.88 -1.87
CA ASP A 356 -24.81 -8.99 -2.50
C ASP A 356 -24.68 -7.49 -2.16
N GLU A 357 -23.68 -7.11 -1.36
CA GLU A 357 -23.42 -5.71 -1.01
C GLU A 357 -22.89 -4.93 -2.21
N GLN A 358 -23.30 -3.66 -2.31
CA GLN A 358 -22.81 -2.79 -3.37
C GLN A 358 -21.36 -2.43 -3.10
N VAL A 359 -20.50 -2.66 -4.08
CA VAL A 359 -19.07 -2.32 -4.02
C VAL A 359 -18.69 -1.42 -5.19
N TYR A 360 -17.82 -0.47 -4.89
CA TYR A 360 -17.13 0.38 -5.84
C TYR A 360 -15.68 -0.10 -5.95
N VAL A 361 -15.20 -0.31 -7.18
CA VAL A 361 -13.83 -0.73 -7.44
C VAL A 361 -13.22 0.18 -8.51
N LEU A 362 -12.12 0.84 -8.16
CA LEU A 362 -11.25 1.54 -9.08
C LEU A 362 -9.95 0.77 -9.16
N GLY A 363 -9.54 0.28 -10.32
CA GLY A 363 -8.32 -0.53 -10.43
C GLY A 363 -7.86 -0.74 -11.86
N THR A 364 -6.88 -1.61 -12.06
CA THR A 364 -6.41 -1.95 -13.41
C THR A 364 -7.02 -3.25 -13.86
N ALA A 365 -7.71 -3.24 -15.00
CA ALA A 365 -8.16 -4.45 -15.69
C ALA A 365 -6.98 -5.08 -16.44
N HIS A 366 -6.72 -6.34 -16.13
CA HIS A 366 -5.66 -7.18 -16.66
C HIS A 366 -6.23 -8.36 -17.44
N GLU A 367 -5.48 -8.87 -18.42
CA GLU A 367 -5.85 -10.07 -19.17
C GLU A 367 -5.44 -11.34 -18.40
N GLN A 368 -6.38 -12.26 -18.24
CA GLN A 368 -6.17 -13.55 -17.62
C GLN A 368 -5.57 -14.52 -18.66
N HIS A 369 -4.27 -14.80 -18.56
CA HIS A 369 -3.61 -15.78 -19.42
C HIS A 369 -4.15 -17.19 -19.14
N GLY A 370 -4.64 -17.88 -20.18
CA GLY A 370 -5.07 -19.28 -20.11
C GLY A 370 -6.58 -19.54 -20.02
N ALA A 371 -7.42 -18.51 -20.12
CA ALA A 371 -8.88 -18.71 -20.22
C ALA A 371 -9.22 -19.46 -21.53
N LYS A 372 -9.88 -20.63 -21.43
CA LYS A 372 -10.47 -21.32 -22.58
C LYS A 372 -11.42 -20.34 -23.29
N LYS A 373 -11.24 -20.17 -24.61
CA LYS A 373 -11.96 -19.22 -25.50
C LYS A 373 -13.21 -18.58 -24.85
N PRO A 374 -13.19 -17.27 -24.55
CA PRO A 374 -14.26 -16.63 -23.79
C PRO A 374 -15.56 -16.63 -24.60
N VAL A 375 -16.67 -17.02 -23.95
CA VAL A 375 -18.03 -16.81 -24.48
C VAL A 375 -18.48 -15.36 -24.24
N GLU A 376 -17.84 -14.65 -23.30
CA GLU A 376 -18.09 -13.24 -22.97
C GLU A 376 -16.77 -12.50 -22.64
N ASN A 377 -16.63 -11.24 -23.04
CA ASN A 377 -15.40 -10.44 -22.85
C ASN A 377 -14.93 -10.34 -21.39
N SER A 378 -15.83 -10.41 -20.41
CA SER A 378 -15.50 -10.28 -18.99
C SER A 378 -14.95 -11.57 -18.35
N SER A 379 -15.04 -12.71 -19.03
CA SER A 379 -14.53 -14.01 -18.53
C SER A 379 -13.02 -14.20 -18.71
N GLY A 380 -12.34 -13.27 -19.38
CA GLY A 380 -10.88 -13.25 -19.56
C GLY A 380 -10.19 -12.09 -18.86
N LEU A 381 -10.89 -11.31 -18.03
CA LEU A 381 -10.35 -10.13 -17.37
C LEU A 381 -10.47 -10.23 -15.85
N TYR A 382 -9.50 -9.68 -15.13
CA TYR A 382 -9.59 -9.44 -13.70
C TYR A 382 -9.14 -8.01 -13.36
N ILE A 383 -9.66 -7.46 -12.28
CA ILE A 383 -9.25 -6.15 -11.76
C ILE A 383 -8.32 -6.36 -10.57
N GLY A 384 -7.17 -5.69 -10.59
CA GLY A 384 -6.21 -5.74 -9.49
C GLY A 384 -5.30 -4.52 -9.45
N SER A 385 -4.28 -4.62 -8.62
CA SER A 385 -3.25 -3.59 -8.46
C SER A 385 -2.40 -3.41 -9.73
N SER A 386 -1.81 -2.22 -9.86
CA SER A 386 -0.82 -1.88 -10.89
C SER A 386 0.13 -0.83 -10.31
N GLN A 387 1.36 -0.77 -10.82
CA GLN A 387 2.35 0.23 -10.37
C GLN A 387 1.96 1.66 -10.77
N ASP A 388 1.20 1.81 -11.87
CA ASP A 388 0.90 3.11 -12.48
C ASP A 388 -0.45 3.70 -12.06
N HIS A 389 -1.32 2.90 -11.44
CA HIS A 389 -2.70 3.27 -11.16
C HIS A 389 -3.10 3.04 -9.71
N ALA A 390 -3.96 3.91 -9.20
CA ALA A 390 -4.60 3.69 -7.90
C ALA A 390 -5.48 2.44 -7.96
N PHE A 391 -5.50 1.69 -6.85
CA PHE A 391 -6.40 0.56 -6.67
C PHE A 391 -7.20 0.77 -5.39
N ILE A 392 -8.51 0.92 -5.50
CA ILE A 392 -9.43 1.24 -4.40
C ILE A 392 -10.59 0.26 -4.41
N ILE A 393 -10.92 -0.27 -3.23
CA ILE A 393 -12.15 -1.04 -2.99
C ILE A 393 -12.94 -0.32 -1.90
N SER A 394 -14.21 -0.06 -2.15
CA SER A 394 -15.08 0.65 -1.20
C SER A 394 -16.50 0.10 -1.20
N ASP A 395 -17.14 0.10 -0.04
CA ASP A 395 -18.60 -0.13 0.12
C ASP A 395 -19.43 1.11 -0.26
N ARG A 396 -18.77 2.26 -0.35
CA ARG A 396 -19.41 3.54 -0.63
C ARG A 396 -19.60 3.73 -2.12
N SER A 397 -20.68 4.42 -2.48
CA SER A 397 -20.84 4.88 -3.86
C SER A 397 -19.78 5.93 -4.22
N GLU A 398 -19.46 6.05 -5.52
CA GLU A 398 -18.60 7.11 -6.06
C GLU A 398 -19.04 8.50 -5.54
N LYS A 399 -20.34 8.77 -5.55
CA LYS A 399 -20.92 10.02 -5.06
C LYS A 399 -20.59 10.28 -3.59
N GLU A 400 -20.63 9.26 -2.74
CA GLU A 400 -20.29 9.38 -1.32
C GLU A 400 -18.79 9.63 -1.13
N LEU A 401 -17.93 8.89 -1.83
CA LEU A 401 -16.48 9.10 -1.84
C LEU A 401 -16.15 10.55 -2.25
N LEU A 402 -16.77 11.03 -3.33
CA LEU A 402 -16.58 12.38 -3.84
C LEU A 402 -17.10 13.45 -2.88
N SER A 403 -18.27 13.25 -2.26
CA SER A 403 -18.87 14.24 -1.35
C SER A 403 -17.97 14.57 -0.15
N ARG A 404 -17.28 13.55 0.40
CA ARG A 404 -16.33 13.74 1.50
C ARG A 404 -15.10 14.53 1.06
N LEU A 405 -14.58 14.22 -0.13
CA LEU A 405 -13.47 14.97 -0.73
C LEU A 405 -13.88 16.43 -1.03
N GLN A 406 -15.13 16.68 -1.43
CA GLN A 406 -15.65 18.05 -1.63
C GLN A 406 -15.64 18.85 -0.34
N TRP A 407 -16.14 18.26 0.75
CA TRP A 407 -16.18 18.95 2.04
C TRP A 407 -14.77 19.22 2.59
N GLN A 408 -13.86 18.24 2.52
CA GLN A 408 -12.47 18.42 2.93
C GLN A 408 -11.77 19.50 2.10
N MET A 409 -11.95 19.47 0.78
CA MET A 409 -11.41 20.50 -0.12
C MET A 409 -11.95 21.89 0.23
N ALA A 410 -13.26 22.03 0.45
CA ALA A 410 -13.87 23.31 0.79
C ALA A 410 -13.36 23.80 2.15
N ALA A 411 -13.35 22.94 3.17
CA ALA A 411 -12.88 23.29 4.51
C ALA A 411 -11.39 23.70 4.51
N LEU A 412 -10.52 22.94 3.86
CA LEU A 412 -9.07 23.19 3.85
C LEU A 412 -8.69 24.30 2.89
N GLY A 413 -9.28 24.34 1.70
CA GLY A 413 -9.02 25.34 0.67
C GLY A 413 -9.56 26.71 1.05
N VAL A 414 -10.87 26.81 1.35
CA VAL A 414 -11.49 28.08 1.74
C VAL A 414 -10.99 28.50 3.13
N GLY A 415 -10.93 27.57 4.08
CA GLY A 415 -10.37 27.84 5.42
C GLY A 415 -8.93 28.33 5.36
N GLY A 416 -8.05 27.66 4.60
CA GLY A 416 -6.67 28.09 4.39
C GLY A 416 -6.56 29.47 3.73
N LEU A 417 -7.35 29.73 2.69
CA LEU A 417 -7.39 31.03 2.02
C LEU A 417 -7.84 32.15 2.97
N THR A 418 -8.93 31.93 3.71
CA THR A 418 -9.47 32.92 4.66
C THR A 418 -8.49 33.21 5.79
N LEU A 419 -7.82 32.18 6.34
CA LEU A 419 -6.80 32.36 7.37
C LEU A 419 -5.61 33.17 6.84
N ALA A 420 -5.06 32.79 5.68
CA ALA A 420 -3.90 33.47 5.10
C ALA A 420 -4.21 34.94 4.77
N THR A 421 -5.37 35.20 4.14
CA THR A 421 -5.80 36.57 3.81
C THR A 421 -6.09 37.40 5.05
N THR A 422 -6.71 36.83 6.08
CA THR A 422 -6.96 37.52 7.36
C THR A 422 -5.65 37.86 8.06
N CYS A 423 -4.71 36.93 8.18
CA CYS A 423 -3.41 37.21 8.79
C CYS A 423 -2.61 38.25 8.00
N LEU A 424 -2.57 38.16 6.66
CA LEU A 424 -1.87 39.14 5.82
C LEU A 424 -2.50 40.54 5.90
N THR A 425 -3.83 40.64 5.92
CA THR A 425 -4.54 41.92 6.07
C THR A 425 -4.31 42.53 7.45
N LEU A 426 -4.26 41.73 8.51
CA LEU A 426 -3.89 42.19 9.85
C LEU A 426 -2.44 42.65 9.93
N ILE A 427 -1.48 41.91 9.34
CA ILE A 427 -0.08 42.32 9.25
C ILE A 427 0.02 43.67 8.55
N PHE A 428 -0.64 43.81 7.40
CA PHE A 428 -0.65 45.06 6.65
C PHE A 428 -1.25 46.18 7.49
N THR A 429 -2.48 46.03 7.99
CA THR A 429 -3.20 47.10 8.71
C THR A 429 -2.51 47.54 10.00
N TYR A 430 -1.92 46.62 10.77
CA TYR A 430 -1.35 46.93 12.09
C TYR A 430 0.15 47.24 12.08
N TYR A 431 0.89 46.76 11.07
CA TYR A 431 2.34 46.92 11.01
C TYR A 431 2.82 47.75 9.81
N VAL A 432 1.97 47.99 8.79
CA VAL A 432 2.33 48.67 7.53
C VAL A 432 1.30 49.75 7.15
N THR A 433 1.65 51.03 7.21
CA THR A 433 0.83 52.08 6.59
C THR A 433 1.24 52.33 5.14
N THR A 434 0.26 52.63 4.30
CA THR A 434 0.48 53.43 3.09
C THR A 434 0.63 54.88 3.53
N ALA A 435 1.75 55.56 3.27
CA ALA A 435 1.76 57.01 3.46
C ALA A 435 0.74 57.62 2.49
N SER A 436 -0.17 58.43 3.03
CA SER A 436 -1.10 59.26 2.27
C SER A 436 -0.40 60.48 1.69
#